data_AF-A0A3D2YVS9-F1
#
_entry.id   AF-A0A3D2YVS9-F1
#
_cell.length_a   1.000
_cell.length_b   1.000
_cell.length_c   1.000
_cell.angle_alpha   90.00
_cell.angle_beta   90.00
_cell.angle_gamma   90.00
#
_symmetry.space_group_name_H-M   'P 1'
#
loop_
_entity.id
_entity.type
_entity.pdbx_description
1 polymer ?
#
loop_
_entity_poly.entity_id
_entity_poly.type
_entity_poly.pdbx_seq_one_letter_code
_entity_poly.pdbx_strand_id
1 'polypeptide(L)'
;MLDLDQVAVQVRSCTSCPLHAGRTNAVPGEGNPNADVMFIGEGPGYQEDRQGRPFVGPAGQLPEGLLASIGTNREEVFIANMVKCRPPGNRDPAPAEMAACTKYLDRQIELVNPKLIVTLGRFALGRYF
;
A
#
# COMPACT_ATOMS: atom_id res chain seq x y z
N MET A 1 -16.43 0.50 15.88
CA MET A 1 -15.67 1.44 15.03
C MET A 1 -14.68 0.59 14.25
N LEU A 2 -14.76 0.57 12.91
CA LEU A 2 -13.83 -0.22 12.08
C LEU A 2 -12.60 0.66 11.83
N ASP A 3 -11.50 0.38 12.51
CA ASP A 3 -10.23 1.10 12.43
C ASP A 3 -9.28 0.48 11.38
N LEU A 4 -8.17 1.15 11.10
CA LEU A 4 -7.15 0.68 10.15
C LEU A 4 -6.52 -0.65 10.60
N ASP A 5 -6.49 -0.94 11.89
CA ASP A 5 -5.97 -2.20 12.43
C ASP A 5 -6.85 -3.38 12.02
N GLN A 6 -8.18 -3.22 12.01
CA GLN A 6 -9.09 -4.23 11.49
C GLN A 6 -8.87 -4.47 10.00
N VAL A 7 -8.63 -3.42 9.21
CA VAL A 7 -8.26 -3.58 7.79
C VAL A 7 -6.94 -4.35 7.66
N ALA A 8 -5.95 -4.04 8.50
CA ALA A 8 -4.68 -4.75 8.50
C ALA A 8 -4.82 -6.24 8.84
N VAL A 9 -5.64 -6.59 9.83
CA VAL A 9 -5.97 -7.97 10.17
C VAL A 9 -6.62 -8.70 8.98
N GLN A 10 -7.60 -8.08 8.33
CA GLN A 10 -8.27 -8.66 7.16
C GLN A 10 -7.33 -8.85 5.98
N VAL A 11 -6.42 -7.92 5.74
CA VAL A 11 -5.40 -8.03 4.68
C VAL A 11 -4.46 -9.21 4.96
N ARG A 12 -3.98 -9.35 6.21
CA ARG A 12 -3.04 -10.41 6.61
C ARG A 12 -3.60 -11.82 6.40
N SER A 13 -4.91 -12.00 6.58
CA SER A 13 -5.59 -13.29 6.39
C SER A 13 -6.26 -13.46 5.03
N CYS A 14 -6.22 -12.45 4.15
CA CYS A 14 -6.94 -12.45 2.88
C CYS A 14 -6.49 -13.58 1.94
N THR A 15 -7.46 -14.24 1.30
CA THR A 15 -7.27 -15.27 0.26
C THR A 15 -8.05 -14.98 -1.03
N SER A 16 -8.58 -13.76 -1.20
CA SER A 16 -9.50 -13.41 -2.31
C SER A 16 -8.88 -13.36 -3.72
N CYS A 17 -7.58 -13.56 -3.88
CA CYS A 17 -6.91 -13.63 -5.18
C CYS A 17 -5.67 -14.55 -5.13
N PRO A 18 -5.13 -15.01 -6.27
CA PRO A 18 -4.01 -15.95 -6.31
C PRO A 18 -2.73 -15.49 -5.60
N LEU A 19 -2.52 -14.17 -5.45
CA LEU A 19 -1.32 -13.62 -4.81
C LEU A 19 -1.15 -14.04 -3.35
N HIS A 20 -2.21 -14.47 -2.66
CA HIS A 20 -2.11 -14.92 -1.28
C HIS A 20 -1.22 -16.15 -1.11
N ALA A 21 -1.15 -17.01 -2.13
CA ALA A 21 -0.44 -18.28 -2.05
C ALA A 21 1.09 -18.11 -2.12
N GLY A 22 1.57 -17.00 -2.69
CA GLY A 22 2.99 -16.76 -2.94
C GLY A 22 3.66 -15.75 -2.00
N ARG A 23 2.90 -15.08 -1.13
CA ARG A 23 3.44 -14.07 -0.21
C ARG A 23 4.11 -14.72 1.00
N THR A 24 5.16 -14.10 1.52
CA THR A 24 5.66 -14.36 2.88
C THR A 24 4.79 -13.61 3.88
N ASN A 25 4.60 -12.30 3.65
CA ASN A 25 3.72 -11.45 4.44
C ASN A 25 2.85 -10.60 3.52
N ALA A 26 1.58 -10.43 3.89
CA ALA A 26 0.80 -9.35 3.31
C ALA A 26 1.32 -8.00 3.84
N VAL A 27 1.13 -6.95 3.06
CA VAL A 27 1.56 -5.58 3.37
C VAL A 27 0.32 -4.69 3.35
N PRO A 28 -0.38 -4.52 4.48
CA PRO A 28 -1.59 -3.71 4.55
C PRO A 28 -1.36 -2.25 4.16
N GLY A 29 -0.23 -1.70 4.55
CA GLY A 29 0.02 -0.27 4.61
C GLY A 29 0.36 0.12 6.05
N GLU A 30 0.99 1.26 6.23
CA GLU A 30 1.38 1.79 7.55
C GLU A 30 1.45 3.32 7.51
N GLY A 31 1.45 3.94 8.69
CA GLY A 31 1.62 5.38 8.84
C GLY A 31 0.58 6.02 9.76
N ASN A 32 0.47 7.35 9.72
CA ASN A 32 -0.48 8.10 10.54
C ASN A 32 -1.93 7.81 10.10
N PRO A 33 -2.81 7.35 11.00
CA PRO A 33 -4.23 7.12 10.68
C PRO A 33 -4.99 8.40 10.33
N ASN A 34 -4.46 9.58 10.69
CA ASN A 34 -5.02 10.90 10.39
C ASN A 34 -4.12 11.68 9.41
N ALA A 35 -3.39 10.98 8.53
CA ALA A 35 -2.48 11.62 7.60
C ALA A 35 -3.20 12.54 6.61
N ASP A 36 -2.72 13.78 6.47
CA ASP A 36 -3.18 14.69 5.42
C ASP A 36 -2.73 14.26 4.02
N VAL A 37 -1.64 13.49 3.94
CA VAL A 37 -1.06 12.97 2.69
C VAL A 37 -0.98 11.46 2.72
N MET A 38 -1.49 10.81 1.67
CA MET A 38 -1.41 9.37 1.49
C MET A 38 -0.64 9.03 0.21
N PHE A 39 0.35 8.15 0.30
CA PHE A 39 1.10 7.63 -0.84
C PHE A 39 0.56 6.26 -1.26
N ILE A 40 0.33 6.07 -2.56
CA ILE A 40 -0.19 4.82 -3.11
C ILE A 40 0.73 4.33 -4.23
N GLY A 41 1.37 3.18 -4.02
CA GLY A 41 2.13 2.46 -5.03
C GLY A 41 1.38 1.32 -5.69
N GLU A 42 2.09 0.55 -6.51
CA GLU A 42 1.56 -0.61 -7.22
C GLU A 42 1.36 -1.83 -6.30
N GLY A 43 2.42 -2.33 -5.68
CA GLY A 43 2.42 -3.58 -4.93
C GLY A 43 3.71 -3.81 -4.14
N PRO A 44 3.74 -4.78 -3.21
CA PRO A 44 4.95 -5.12 -2.47
C PRO A 44 6.03 -5.72 -3.37
N GLY A 45 7.27 -5.31 -3.18
CA GLY A 45 8.45 -5.99 -3.71
C GLY A 45 8.96 -7.08 -2.75
N TYR A 46 10.17 -7.57 -3.01
CA TYR A 46 10.78 -8.65 -2.22
C TYR A 46 11.01 -8.26 -0.76
N GLN A 47 11.54 -7.06 -0.50
CA GLN A 47 11.83 -6.61 0.88
C GLN A 47 10.53 -6.32 1.65
N GLU A 48 9.55 -5.73 0.97
CA GLU A 48 8.23 -5.45 1.54
C GLU A 48 7.53 -6.74 1.94
N ASP A 49 7.53 -7.76 1.08
CA ASP A 49 6.97 -9.09 1.36
C ASP A 49 7.65 -9.75 2.56
N ARG A 50 8.97 -9.64 2.68
CA ARG A 50 9.72 -10.22 3.80
C ARG A 50 9.47 -9.51 5.13
N GLN A 51 9.25 -8.20 5.11
CA GLN A 51 9.10 -7.38 6.32
C GLN A 51 7.64 -7.10 6.69
N GLY A 52 6.70 -7.30 5.76
CA GLY A 52 5.29 -6.93 5.95
C GLY A 52 5.05 -5.42 5.94
N ARG A 53 6.01 -4.62 5.45
CA ARG A 53 6.01 -3.15 5.48
C ARG A 53 6.12 -2.58 4.07
N PRO A 54 5.38 -1.52 3.72
CA PRO A 54 5.40 -0.95 2.37
C PRO A 54 6.66 -0.09 2.17
N PHE A 55 7.18 0.05 0.95
CA PHE A 55 8.23 1.02 0.62
C PHE A 55 9.49 0.95 1.53
N VAL A 56 10.08 -0.24 1.70
CA VAL A 56 11.29 -0.49 2.53
C VAL A 56 12.47 -1.07 1.72
N GLY A 57 12.23 -1.46 0.47
CA GLY A 57 13.23 -1.95 -0.46
C GLY A 57 13.89 -0.82 -1.26
N PRO A 58 15.02 -1.10 -1.93
CA PRO A 58 15.83 -0.08 -2.60
C PRO A 58 15.13 0.61 -3.77
N ALA A 59 14.25 -0.09 -4.49
CA ALA A 59 13.50 0.46 -5.62
C ALA A 59 12.26 1.26 -5.20
N GLY A 60 11.86 1.16 -3.94
CA GLY A 60 10.61 1.68 -3.43
C GLY A 60 10.76 2.35 -2.09
N GLN A 61 11.95 2.74 -1.65
CA GLN A 61 12.05 3.56 -0.44
C GLN A 61 11.48 4.94 -0.80
N LEU A 62 10.44 5.38 -0.10
CA LEU A 62 10.08 6.81 -0.10
C LEU A 62 11.32 7.54 0.42
N PRO A 63 12.03 8.34 -0.40
CA PRO A 63 13.29 8.90 0.04
C PRO A 63 13.00 9.79 1.24
N GLU A 64 13.63 9.50 2.37
CA GLU A 64 13.47 10.32 3.58
C GLU A 64 13.80 11.78 3.27
N GLY A 65 14.81 12.02 2.42
CA GLY A 65 15.14 13.36 1.92
C GLY A 65 14.02 14.04 1.13
N LEU A 66 13.18 13.30 0.39
CA LEU A 66 12.05 13.87 -0.34
C LEU A 66 10.95 14.31 0.64
N LEU A 67 10.58 13.45 1.58
CA LEU A 67 9.60 13.78 2.62
C LEU A 67 10.09 14.96 3.48
N ALA A 68 11.36 14.92 3.89
CA ALA A 68 11.99 16.01 4.65
C ALA A 68 12.02 17.32 3.86
N SER A 69 12.23 17.28 2.53
CA SER A 69 12.25 18.49 1.69
C SER A 69 10.90 19.22 1.63
N ILE A 70 9.81 18.51 1.92
CA ILE A 70 8.46 19.08 2.01
C ILE A 70 7.97 19.22 3.47
N GLY A 71 8.89 19.07 4.44
CA GLY A 71 8.59 19.29 5.86
C GLY A 71 7.77 18.19 6.51
N THR A 72 7.83 16.96 6.02
CA THR A 72 7.15 15.80 6.63
C THR A 72 8.11 14.62 6.82
N ASN A 73 7.63 13.56 7.46
CA ASN A 73 8.35 12.30 7.66
C ASN A 73 7.44 11.11 7.37
N ARG A 74 7.98 9.90 7.52
CA ARG A 74 7.25 8.67 7.22
C ARG A 74 6.10 8.43 8.21
N GLU A 75 6.29 8.85 9.45
CA GLU A 75 5.37 8.66 10.55
C GLU A 75 4.14 9.58 10.45
N GLU A 76 4.24 10.69 9.73
CA GLU A 76 3.19 11.69 9.54
C GLU A 76 2.26 11.40 8.36
N VAL A 77 2.70 10.57 7.42
CA VAL A 77 1.97 10.22 6.19
C VAL A 77 1.39 8.81 6.29
N PHE A 78 0.48 8.45 5.39
CA PHE A 78 0.02 7.06 5.27
C PHE A 78 0.49 6.45 3.95
N ILE A 79 1.01 5.23 3.97
CA ILE A 79 1.62 4.58 2.81
C ILE A 79 0.91 3.26 2.54
N ALA A 80 0.46 3.07 1.30
CA ALA A 80 -0.26 1.89 0.86
C ALA A 80 0.12 1.50 -0.58
N ASN A 81 -0.40 0.35 -1.03
CA ASN A 81 -0.31 -0.12 -2.42
C ASN A 81 -1.68 -0.55 -2.95
N MET A 82 -1.81 -0.61 -4.28
CA MET A 82 -2.99 -1.11 -5.00
C MET A 82 -3.26 -2.59 -4.67
N VAL A 83 -2.23 -3.44 -4.75
CA VAL A 83 -2.29 -4.83 -4.23
C VAL A 83 -1.52 -4.93 -2.91
N LYS A 84 -1.97 -5.82 -2.01
CA LYS A 84 -1.37 -6.00 -0.67
C LYS A 84 -0.45 -7.21 -0.55
N CYS A 85 -0.20 -7.90 -1.66
CA CYS A 85 0.62 -9.12 -1.73
C CYS A 85 1.59 -8.99 -2.90
N ARG A 86 2.81 -9.50 -2.75
CA ARG A 86 3.83 -9.45 -3.80
C ARG A 86 3.44 -10.35 -4.98
N PRO A 87 3.38 -9.82 -6.22
CA PRO A 87 3.27 -10.64 -7.41
C PRO A 87 4.50 -11.53 -7.64
N PRO A 88 4.34 -12.79 -8.11
CA PRO A 88 5.46 -13.69 -8.39
C PRO A 88 6.48 -13.06 -9.34
N GLY A 89 7.76 -13.10 -8.99
CA GLY A 89 8.82 -12.49 -9.80
C GLY A 89 8.78 -10.96 -9.89
N ASN A 90 8.03 -10.27 -9.01
CA ASN A 90 7.77 -8.83 -9.09
C ASN A 90 7.17 -8.39 -10.43
N ARG A 91 6.39 -9.26 -11.09
CA ARG A 91 5.60 -8.85 -12.26
C ARG A 91 4.57 -7.79 -11.86
N ASP A 92 4.02 -7.11 -12.86
CA ASP A 92 2.84 -6.27 -12.65
C ASP A 92 1.65 -7.10 -12.10
N PRO A 93 0.80 -6.51 -11.22
CA PRO A 93 -0.44 -7.14 -10.81
C PRO A 93 -1.44 -7.23 -11.97
N ALA A 94 -2.13 -8.35 -12.07
CA ALA A 94 -3.18 -8.54 -13.06
C ALA A 94 -4.42 -7.68 -12.71
N PRO A 95 -5.24 -7.28 -13.70
CA PRO A 95 -6.47 -6.52 -13.44
C PRO A 95 -7.40 -7.16 -12.40
N ALA A 96 -7.55 -8.49 -12.44
CA ALA A 96 -8.36 -9.23 -11.48
C ALA A 96 -7.77 -9.22 -10.06
N GLU A 97 -6.44 -9.18 -9.92
CA GLU A 97 -5.76 -9.08 -8.63
C GLU A 97 -5.96 -7.70 -8.00
N MET A 98 -5.86 -6.64 -8.81
CA MET A 98 -6.17 -5.27 -8.38
C MET A 98 -7.63 -5.12 -7.98
N ALA A 99 -8.57 -5.62 -8.80
CA ALA A 99 -10.00 -5.58 -8.51
C ALA A 99 -10.35 -6.30 -7.20
N ALA A 100 -9.75 -7.46 -6.94
CA ALA A 100 -9.97 -8.20 -5.70
C ALA A 100 -9.41 -7.49 -4.45
N CYS A 101 -8.36 -6.67 -4.61
CA CYS A 101 -7.69 -5.97 -3.52
C CYS A 101 -8.27 -4.56 -3.24
N THR A 102 -8.96 -3.95 -4.20
CA THR A 102 -9.39 -2.54 -4.13
C THR A 102 -10.20 -2.23 -2.87
N LYS A 103 -11.03 -3.18 -2.41
CA LYS A 103 -11.86 -3.05 -1.20
C LYS A 103 -11.07 -2.59 0.04
N TYR A 104 -9.81 -3.02 0.17
CA TYR A 104 -8.96 -2.61 1.28
C TYR A 104 -8.44 -1.19 1.12
N LEU A 105 -8.02 -0.82 -0.09
CA LEU A 105 -7.52 0.51 -0.35
C LEU A 105 -8.65 1.55 -0.24
N ASP A 106 -9.84 1.24 -0.75
CA ASP A 106 -11.02 2.10 -0.65
C ASP A 106 -11.35 2.38 0.82
N ARG A 107 -11.36 1.33 1.65
CA ARG A 107 -11.60 1.46 3.09
C ARG A 107 -10.49 2.24 3.79
N GLN A 108 -9.23 2.07 3.39
CA GLN A 108 -8.12 2.86 3.94
C GLN A 108 -8.25 4.34 3.61
N ILE A 109 -8.59 4.68 2.37
CA ILE A 109 -8.80 6.06 1.95
C ILE A 109 -9.97 6.68 2.72
N GLU A 110 -11.07 5.95 2.89
CA GLU A 110 -12.23 6.41 3.68
C GLU A 110 -11.87 6.68 5.15
N LEU A 111 -11.07 5.78 5.76
CA LEU A 111 -10.68 5.90 7.16
C LEU A 111 -9.63 6.96 7.42
N VAL A 112 -8.62 7.07 6.55
CA VAL A 112 -7.58 8.10 6.66
C VAL A 112 -8.13 9.47 6.29
N ASN A 113 -9.07 9.51 5.33
CA ASN A 113 -9.65 10.72 4.76
C ASN A 113 -8.58 11.78 4.40
N PRO A 114 -7.56 11.43 3.58
CA PRO A 114 -6.45 12.31 3.30
C PRO A 114 -6.88 13.50 2.43
N LYS A 115 -6.22 14.65 2.60
CA LYS A 115 -6.41 15.83 1.75
C LYS A 115 -5.75 15.67 0.38
N LEU A 116 -4.66 14.89 0.32
CA LEU A 116 -3.88 14.65 -0.88
C LEU A 116 -3.52 13.17 -1.01
N ILE A 117 -3.71 12.62 -2.21
CA ILE A 117 -3.22 11.29 -2.57
C ILE A 117 -2.11 11.46 -3.62
N VAL A 118 -0.94 10.91 -3.32
CA VAL A 118 0.21 10.88 -4.23
C VAL A 118 0.34 9.48 -4.81
N THR A 119 0.12 9.35 -6.12
CA THR A 119 0.23 8.08 -6.83
C THR A 119 1.64 7.86 -7.34
N LEU A 120 2.25 6.73 -6.98
CA LEU A 120 3.60 6.36 -7.37
C LEU A 120 3.54 5.21 -8.38
N GLY A 121 3.68 5.55 -9.66
CA GLY A 121 3.63 4.60 -10.78
C GLY A 121 2.29 4.56 -11.50
N ARG A 122 2.28 3.90 -12.67
CA ARG A 122 1.17 3.95 -13.65
C ARG A 122 -0.13 3.30 -13.17
N PHE A 123 -0.07 2.25 -12.35
CA PHE A 123 -1.26 1.56 -11.88
C PHE A 123 -2.02 2.36 -10.82
N ALA A 124 -1.28 2.99 -9.90
CA ALA A 124 -1.89 3.90 -8.93
C ALA A 124 -2.48 5.13 -9.64
N LEU A 125 -1.80 5.66 -10.67
CA LEU A 125 -2.30 6.77 -11.47
C LEU A 125 -3.57 6.40 -12.25
N GLY A 126 -3.55 5.28 -12.99
CA GLY A 126 -4.69 4.82 -13.81
C GLY A 126 -5.92 4.37 -13.02
N ARG A 127 -5.86 4.43 -11.68
CA ARG A 127 -7.04 4.32 -10.83
C ARG A 127 -7.91 5.57 -10.90
N TYR A 128 -7.31 6.75 -11.09
CA TYR A 128 -7.97 8.05 -10.99
C TYR A 128 -8.19 8.74 -12.35
N PHE A 129 -7.61 8.20 -13.43
CA PHE A 129 -7.67 8.69 -14.80
C PHE A 129 -7.82 7.53 -15.78
#